data_AF-A0AAV0IW86-F1
#
_entry.id   AF-A0AAV0IW86-F1
#
_cell.length_a   1.000
_cell.length_b   1.000
_cell.length_c   1.000
_cell.angle_alpha   90.00
_cell.angle_beta   90.00
_cell.angle_gamma   90.00
#
_symmetry.space_group_name_H-M   'P 1'
#
loop_
_entity.id
_entity.type
_entity.pdbx_description
1 polymer ?
#
loop_
_entity_poly.entity_id
_entity_poly.type
_entity_poly.pdbx_seq_one_letter_code
_entity_poly.pdbx_strand_id
1 'polypeptide(L)'
;CGCAAGKLGKSNGISWRGDSGLQDGNDTVFKKRGLVGGYYDAGDNTKFNFPMAYAMTMLSWSCIEYSHKYRSIGEYTHLTDLIKWGTDYLLLNFNSSAATVDHIYAQVGGSRNASQTPDDHYCWERPEDMDYPRPAIAVSAGPDLAGEMAAALAAASIVFRDSNAAYSRRLVRGAETLFRFARDQGRRRSYCRGNPFIEPYYNSTGYYDEYMWGATWLYYATGNNTYLSLATNRGLPKNSRAFLGIPDLSVPSWDNKLPAAMLLLTRFRIFLSPGYPYEDMLRMYHNVTALNMCSYLPQFAVFNWTKGTSSTSTCHLSLISTSTREVN
;
A
#
# COMPACT_ATOMS: atom_id res chain seq x y z
N CYS A 1 -16.21 -5.28 -8.66
CA CYS A 1 -14.92 -5.93 -8.98
C CYS A 1 -15.07 -7.44 -8.80
N GLY A 2 -14.52 -8.24 -9.72
CA GLY A 2 -14.67 -9.69 -9.74
C GLY A 2 -14.06 -10.42 -8.54
N CYS A 3 -13.21 -9.75 -7.77
CA CYS A 3 -12.52 -10.32 -6.60
C CYS A 3 -13.16 -9.89 -5.25
N ALA A 4 -14.27 -9.15 -5.24
CA ALA A 4 -14.85 -8.68 -3.97
C ALA A 4 -15.36 -9.85 -3.12
N ALA A 5 -15.03 -9.90 -1.84
CA ALA A 5 -15.52 -10.90 -0.89
C ALA A 5 -16.54 -10.28 0.07
N GLY A 6 -17.36 -11.10 0.72
CA GLY A 6 -18.38 -10.65 1.67
C GLY A 6 -19.76 -10.46 1.03
N LYS A 7 -20.60 -9.65 1.69
CA LYS A 7 -21.96 -9.35 1.24
C LYS A 7 -21.97 -8.27 0.18
N LEU A 8 -22.17 -8.64 -1.08
CA LEU A 8 -22.09 -7.74 -2.21
C LEU A 8 -23.28 -6.77 -2.24
N GLY A 9 -23.02 -5.52 -2.64
CA GLY A 9 -24.07 -4.51 -2.80
C GLY A 9 -25.04 -4.88 -3.93
N LYS A 10 -26.31 -4.48 -3.81
CA LYS A 10 -27.32 -4.69 -4.87
C LYS A 10 -26.94 -4.04 -6.21
N SER A 11 -26.04 -3.06 -6.19
CA SER A 11 -25.49 -2.36 -7.35
C SER A 11 -24.21 -3.01 -7.92
N ASN A 12 -23.82 -4.20 -7.45
CA ASN A 12 -22.67 -4.89 -8.03
C ASN A 12 -22.97 -5.26 -9.50
N GLY A 13 -22.28 -4.64 -10.44
CA GLY A 13 -22.46 -4.84 -11.88
C GLY A 13 -21.94 -6.17 -12.43
N ILE A 14 -21.58 -7.12 -11.56
CA ILE A 14 -20.98 -8.41 -11.93
C ILE A 14 -21.95 -9.52 -11.54
N SER A 15 -22.77 -9.96 -12.49
CA SER A 15 -23.92 -10.86 -12.27
C SER A 15 -23.55 -12.28 -11.86
N TRP A 16 -22.34 -12.74 -12.18
CA TRP A 16 -21.88 -14.10 -11.88
C TRP A 16 -21.23 -14.22 -10.50
N ARG A 17 -21.08 -13.12 -9.75
CA ARG A 17 -20.58 -13.11 -8.36
C ARG A 17 -21.73 -13.00 -7.37
N GLY A 18 -21.66 -13.80 -6.30
CA GLY A 18 -22.60 -13.78 -5.18
C GLY A 18 -21.92 -13.46 -3.85
N ASP A 19 -22.72 -13.48 -2.79
CA ASP A 19 -22.26 -13.28 -1.42
C ASP A 19 -21.37 -14.45 -0.97
N SER A 20 -20.18 -14.17 -0.44
CA SER A 20 -19.19 -15.20 -0.09
C SER A 20 -18.38 -14.84 1.16
N GLY A 21 -17.77 -15.83 1.82
CA GLY A 21 -16.92 -15.58 3.01
C GLY A 21 -17.65 -14.89 4.16
N LEU A 22 -18.96 -15.15 4.33
CA LEU A 22 -19.81 -14.46 5.30
C LEU A 22 -19.54 -14.83 6.77
N GLN A 23 -18.75 -15.88 7.00
CA GLN A 23 -18.35 -16.34 8.33
C GLN A 23 -16.90 -15.95 8.66
N ASP A 24 -16.23 -15.21 7.77
CA ASP A 24 -14.85 -14.78 7.92
C ASP A 24 -14.66 -14.02 9.25
N GLY A 25 -13.81 -14.54 10.13
CA GLY A 25 -13.47 -13.92 11.40
C GLY A 25 -14.48 -14.13 12.55
N ASN A 26 -15.44 -15.04 12.43
CA ASN A 26 -16.37 -15.37 13.54
C ASN A 26 -15.69 -15.97 14.78
N ASP A 27 -14.53 -16.59 14.57
CA ASP A 27 -13.66 -17.17 15.58
C ASP A 27 -12.82 -16.11 16.32
N THR A 28 -12.80 -14.86 15.84
CA THR A 28 -11.99 -13.78 16.40
C THR A 28 -12.57 -13.14 17.66
N VAL A 29 -11.76 -12.40 18.42
CA VAL A 29 -12.23 -11.57 19.54
C VAL A 29 -13.16 -10.43 19.10
N PHE A 30 -13.23 -10.13 17.80
CA PHE A 30 -14.08 -9.10 17.21
C PHE A 30 -15.44 -9.65 16.75
N LYS A 31 -15.96 -10.72 17.38
CA LYS A 31 -17.19 -11.47 17.00
C LYS A 31 -18.39 -10.65 16.52
N LYS A 32 -18.55 -9.40 16.96
CA LYS A 32 -19.66 -8.51 16.52
C LYS A 32 -19.42 -7.79 15.19
N ARG A 33 -18.18 -7.68 14.70
CA ARG A 33 -17.81 -7.02 13.44
C ARG A 33 -17.35 -7.99 12.36
N GLY A 34 -16.73 -9.12 12.73
CA GLY A 34 -16.17 -10.10 11.79
C GLY A 34 -15.06 -9.51 10.90
N LEU A 35 -14.61 -10.31 9.93
CA LEU A 35 -13.65 -9.95 8.87
C LEU A 35 -14.26 -10.16 7.47
N VAL A 36 -15.57 -9.96 7.37
CA VAL A 36 -16.35 -10.04 6.13
C VAL A 36 -16.13 -8.77 5.29
N GLY A 37 -16.02 -8.90 3.97
CA GLY A 37 -15.68 -7.79 3.05
C GLY A 37 -14.31 -7.97 2.39
N GLY A 38 -13.73 -6.92 1.82
CA GLY A 38 -12.38 -6.96 1.25
C GLY A 38 -12.31 -7.67 -0.11
N TYR A 39 -11.11 -8.04 -0.52
CA TYR A 39 -10.85 -8.66 -1.81
C TYR A 39 -10.17 -10.03 -1.64
N TYR A 40 -10.56 -11.00 -2.46
CA TYR A 40 -9.72 -12.15 -2.75
C TYR A 40 -8.51 -11.71 -3.57
N ASP A 41 -7.39 -12.37 -3.36
CA ASP A 41 -6.10 -11.91 -3.85
C ASP A 41 -5.94 -12.12 -5.36
N ALA A 42 -6.19 -13.34 -5.84
CA ALA A 42 -5.95 -13.71 -7.22
C ALA A 42 -7.09 -14.59 -7.79
N GLY A 43 -6.76 -15.82 -8.20
CA GLY A 43 -7.72 -16.86 -8.59
C GLY A 43 -8.13 -17.77 -7.43
N ASP A 44 -7.64 -17.48 -6.23
CA ASP A 44 -7.96 -18.16 -4.99
C ASP A 44 -9.00 -17.36 -4.19
N ASN A 45 -9.40 -17.86 -3.02
CA ASN A 45 -10.35 -17.19 -2.12
C ASN A 45 -9.68 -16.72 -0.82
N THR A 46 -8.36 -16.60 -0.82
CA THR A 46 -7.57 -16.11 0.32
C THR A 46 -7.54 -14.59 0.31
N LYS A 47 -7.67 -14.00 1.49
CA LYS A 47 -7.52 -12.56 1.69
C LYS A 47 -6.13 -12.26 2.23
N PHE A 48 -5.16 -12.06 1.34
CA PHE A 48 -3.81 -11.63 1.72
C PHE A 48 -3.79 -10.11 1.94
N ASN A 49 -3.68 -9.67 3.20
CA ASN A 49 -3.82 -8.24 3.50
C ASN A 49 -2.65 -7.38 3.02
N PHE A 50 -1.45 -7.97 2.88
CA PHE A 50 -0.26 -7.22 2.44
C PHE A 50 -0.38 -6.73 0.98
N PRO A 51 -0.60 -7.61 -0.03
CA PRO A 51 -0.86 -7.18 -1.40
C PRO A 51 -2.19 -6.43 -1.56
N MET A 52 -3.22 -6.75 -0.77
CA MET A 52 -4.48 -5.99 -0.79
C MET A 52 -4.28 -4.53 -0.35
N ALA A 53 -3.55 -4.30 0.73
CA ALA A 53 -3.23 -2.97 1.20
C ALA A 53 -2.44 -2.21 0.13
N TYR A 54 -1.42 -2.84 -0.46
CA TYR A 54 -0.67 -2.27 -1.58
C TYR A 54 -1.58 -1.86 -2.75
N ALA A 55 -2.49 -2.74 -3.17
CA ALA A 55 -3.44 -2.42 -4.23
C ALA A 55 -4.31 -1.20 -3.88
N MET A 56 -4.77 -1.08 -2.63
CA MET A 56 -5.55 0.08 -2.18
C MET A 56 -4.73 1.36 -2.14
N THR A 57 -3.45 1.29 -1.75
CA THR A 57 -2.54 2.45 -1.82
C THR A 57 -2.35 2.89 -3.27
N MET A 58 -2.12 1.96 -4.19
CA MET A 58 -1.90 2.27 -5.61
C MET A 58 -3.15 2.83 -6.30
N LEU A 59 -4.34 2.25 -6.05
CA LEU A 59 -5.61 2.80 -6.56
C LEU A 59 -5.87 4.20 -5.99
N SER A 60 -5.60 4.40 -4.70
CA SER A 60 -5.74 5.72 -4.07
C SER A 60 -4.78 6.73 -4.66
N TRP A 61 -3.50 6.36 -4.86
CA TRP A 61 -2.52 7.23 -5.51
C TRP A 61 -2.95 7.60 -6.93
N SER A 62 -3.38 6.62 -7.73
CA SER A 62 -3.89 6.88 -9.08
C SER A 62 -5.10 7.82 -9.06
N CYS A 63 -6.02 7.64 -8.12
CA CYS A 63 -7.15 8.54 -7.94
C CYS A 63 -6.71 9.97 -7.59
N ILE A 64 -5.72 10.14 -6.72
CA ILE A 64 -5.19 11.45 -6.32
C ILE A 64 -4.57 12.18 -7.52
N GLU A 65 -3.75 11.49 -8.32
CA GLU A 65 -3.08 12.10 -9.48
C GLU A 65 -4.03 12.37 -10.65
N TYR A 66 -4.96 11.46 -10.90
CA TYR A 66 -5.71 11.40 -12.15
C TYR A 66 -7.24 11.47 -11.97
N SER A 67 -7.74 11.97 -10.83
CA SER A 67 -9.18 12.07 -10.56
C SER A 67 -9.99 12.71 -11.70
N HIS A 68 -9.44 13.73 -12.36
CA HIS A 68 -10.08 14.39 -13.52
C HIS A 68 -10.27 13.44 -14.72
N LYS A 69 -9.32 12.52 -14.97
CA LYS A 69 -9.42 11.53 -16.05
C LYS A 69 -10.49 10.48 -15.74
N TYR A 70 -10.55 10.01 -14.50
CA TYR A 70 -11.60 9.09 -14.07
C TYR A 70 -12.99 9.73 -14.17
N ARG A 71 -13.12 11.03 -13.84
CA ARG A 71 -14.38 11.76 -14.02
C ARG A 71 -14.76 11.91 -15.48
N SER A 72 -13.81 12.20 -16.38
CA SER A 72 -14.11 12.37 -17.81
C SER A 72 -14.60 11.09 -18.49
N ILE A 73 -14.25 9.91 -17.96
CA ILE A 73 -14.72 8.62 -18.48
C ILE A 73 -15.87 8.02 -17.65
N GLY A 74 -16.37 8.73 -16.64
CA GLY A 74 -17.46 8.25 -15.78
C GLY A 74 -17.08 7.18 -14.73
N GLU A 75 -15.80 6.85 -14.58
CA GLU A 75 -15.31 5.78 -13.70
C GLU A 75 -14.88 6.25 -12.30
N TYR A 76 -14.99 7.55 -12.01
CA TYR A 76 -14.57 8.10 -10.71
C TYR A 76 -15.31 7.45 -9.53
N THR A 77 -16.64 7.34 -9.61
CA THR A 77 -17.44 6.71 -8.55
C THR A 77 -17.07 5.24 -8.38
N HIS A 78 -16.92 4.50 -9.48
CA HIS A 78 -16.51 3.10 -9.44
C HIS A 78 -15.17 2.94 -8.73
N LEU A 79 -14.15 3.73 -9.10
CA LEU A 79 -12.84 3.72 -8.46
C LEU A 79 -12.93 4.03 -6.96
N THR A 80 -13.70 5.04 -6.56
CA THR A 80 -13.84 5.38 -5.14
C THR A 80 -14.58 4.28 -4.37
N ASP A 81 -15.56 3.60 -4.97
CA ASP A 81 -16.23 2.46 -4.35
C ASP A 81 -15.26 1.29 -4.16
N LEU A 82 -14.37 1.04 -5.13
CA LEU A 82 -13.34 0.01 -5.02
C LEU A 82 -12.38 0.29 -3.86
N ILE A 83 -11.87 1.52 -3.77
CA ILE A 83 -10.98 1.95 -2.69
C ILE A 83 -11.69 1.80 -1.35
N LYS A 84 -12.92 2.31 -1.25
CA LYS A 84 -13.71 2.28 -0.01
C LYS A 84 -13.97 0.85 0.46
N TRP A 85 -14.28 -0.07 -0.46
CA TRP A 85 -14.52 -1.48 -0.13
C TRP A 85 -13.29 -2.13 0.52
N GLY A 86 -12.11 -1.90 -0.03
CA GLY A 86 -10.86 -2.40 0.53
C GLY A 86 -10.54 -1.74 1.87
N THR A 87 -10.65 -0.42 1.98
CA THR A 87 -10.31 0.29 3.23
C THR A 87 -11.30 0.05 4.36
N ASP A 88 -12.58 -0.18 4.04
CA ASP A 88 -13.57 -0.62 5.03
C ASP A 88 -13.15 -1.95 5.65
N TYR A 89 -12.70 -2.90 4.82
CA TYR A 89 -12.17 -4.18 5.30
C TYR A 89 -10.86 -4.02 6.07
N LEU A 90 -9.90 -3.23 5.60
CA LEU A 90 -8.64 -2.99 6.35
C LEU A 90 -8.91 -2.42 7.76
N LEU A 91 -9.93 -1.56 7.93
CA LEU A 91 -10.35 -1.05 9.23
C LEU A 91 -10.97 -2.10 10.17
N LEU A 92 -11.33 -3.29 9.67
CA LEU A 92 -11.79 -4.44 10.48
C LEU A 92 -10.63 -5.28 11.01
N ASN A 93 -9.46 -5.23 10.35
CA ASN A 93 -8.31 -6.09 10.66
C ASN A 93 -7.55 -5.69 11.93
N PHE A 94 -8.04 -4.70 12.66
CA PHE A 94 -7.51 -4.25 13.94
C PHE A 94 -8.58 -3.41 14.66
N ASN A 95 -8.36 -3.08 15.94
CA ASN A 95 -9.23 -2.14 16.63
C ASN A 95 -8.99 -0.71 16.12
N SER A 96 -9.58 -0.36 14.97
CA SER A 96 -9.43 0.96 14.32
C SER A 96 -9.97 2.14 15.12
N SER A 97 -10.69 1.89 16.22
CA SER A 97 -11.13 2.91 17.16
C SER A 97 -10.15 3.11 18.33
N ALA A 98 -9.23 2.18 18.57
CA ALA A 98 -8.23 2.30 19.63
C ALA A 98 -7.07 3.20 19.19
N ALA A 99 -6.39 3.78 20.19
CA ALA A 99 -5.13 4.47 19.96
C ALA A 99 -4.02 3.46 19.67
N THR A 100 -3.93 2.36 20.40
CA THR A 100 -2.90 1.33 20.18
C THR A 100 -3.58 -0.03 20.02
N VAL A 101 -2.86 -0.96 19.39
CA VAL A 101 -3.33 -2.34 19.19
C VAL A 101 -2.18 -3.31 19.48
N ASP A 102 -2.52 -4.49 19.97
CA ASP A 102 -1.53 -5.53 20.30
C ASP A 102 -1.38 -6.61 19.22
N HIS A 103 -2.30 -6.64 18.27
CA HIS A 103 -2.27 -7.51 17.12
C HIS A 103 -3.06 -6.89 15.98
N ILE A 104 -2.75 -7.36 14.78
CA ILE A 104 -3.50 -7.09 13.56
C ILE A 104 -3.76 -8.41 12.84
N TYR A 105 -4.82 -8.49 12.05
CA TYR A 105 -5.07 -9.63 11.18
C TYR A 105 -4.26 -9.47 9.90
N ALA A 106 -3.49 -10.50 9.58
CA ALA A 106 -2.69 -10.57 8.37
C ALA A 106 -3.42 -11.22 7.21
N GLN A 107 -4.34 -12.14 7.51
CA GLN A 107 -4.96 -12.98 6.50
C GLN A 107 -6.27 -13.61 6.99
N VAL A 108 -7.17 -13.88 6.04
CA VAL A 108 -8.32 -14.76 6.25
C VAL A 108 -8.35 -15.82 5.16
N GLY A 109 -8.53 -17.09 5.56
CA GLY A 109 -8.34 -18.21 4.66
C GLY A 109 -6.85 -18.48 4.43
N GLY A 110 -6.55 -19.34 3.47
CA GLY A 110 -5.18 -19.72 3.13
C GLY A 110 -5.05 -21.21 2.89
N SER A 111 -3.95 -21.55 2.23
CA SER A 111 -3.52 -22.93 2.03
C SER A 111 -2.16 -23.15 2.69
N ARG A 112 -1.83 -24.41 2.94
CA ARG A 112 -0.48 -24.81 3.36
C ARG A 112 0.21 -25.50 2.19
N ASN A 113 1.52 -25.34 2.09
CA ASN A 113 2.32 -26.08 1.13
C ASN A 113 2.06 -27.60 1.25
N ALA A 114 1.71 -28.21 0.12
CA ALA A 114 1.39 -29.64 0.01
C ALA A 114 0.29 -30.12 0.99
N SER A 115 -0.70 -29.27 1.24
CA SER A 115 -1.87 -29.63 2.05
C SER A 115 -2.59 -30.85 1.46
N GLN A 116 -2.97 -31.78 2.34
CA GLN A 116 -3.78 -32.95 1.99
C GLN A 116 -5.21 -32.83 2.53
N THR A 117 -5.54 -31.70 3.15
CA THR A 117 -6.87 -31.40 3.69
C THR A 117 -7.51 -30.28 2.87
N PRO A 118 -8.83 -30.29 2.68
CA PRO A 118 -9.55 -29.20 2.02
C PRO A 118 -9.17 -27.84 2.61
N ASP A 119 -8.67 -26.96 1.73
CA ASP A 119 -8.30 -25.58 2.01
C ASP A 119 -8.32 -24.78 0.69
N ASP A 120 -7.92 -23.51 0.77
CA ASP A 120 -8.15 -22.53 -0.29
C ASP A 120 -7.52 -22.85 -1.64
N HIS A 121 -6.38 -23.56 -1.66
CA HIS A 121 -5.73 -23.96 -2.92
C HIS A 121 -5.97 -25.44 -3.26
N TYR A 122 -6.46 -26.23 -2.30
CA TYR A 122 -6.89 -27.60 -2.54
C TYR A 122 -8.24 -27.64 -3.28
N CYS A 123 -9.18 -26.76 -2.90
CA CYS A 123 -10.53 -26.73 -3.44
C CYS A 123 -10.63 -25.78 -4.65
N TRP A 124 -10.99 -26.32 -5.82
CA TRP A 124 -11.36 -25.52 -6.99
C TRP A 124 -12.87 -25.31 -7.02
N GLU A 125 -13.35 -24.25 -6.37
CA GLU A 125 -14.77 -23.97 -6.26
C GLU A 125 -15.10 -22.49 -6.29
N ARG A 126 -16.39 -22.19 -6.46
CA ARG A 126 -16.88 -20.81 -6.41
C ARG A 126 -16.73 -20.29 -4.97
N PRO A 127 -16.38 -19.01 -4.76
CA PRO A 127 -16.28 -18.46 -3.41
C PRO A 127 -17.59 -18.57 -2.62
N GLU A 128 -18.73 -18.60 -3.30
CA GLU A 128 -20.05 -18.75 -2.70
C GLU A 128 -20.32 -20.17 -2.14
N ASP A 129 -19.57 -21.17 -2.60
CA ASP A 129 -19.73 -22.58 -2.21
C ASP A 129 -18.69 -23.05 -1.18
N MET A 130 -17.76 -22.18 -0.75
CA MET A 130 -16.69 -22.55 0.17
C MET A 130 -17.21 -23.24 1.44
N ASP A 131 -16.81 -24.50 1.63
CA ASP A 131 -17.19 -25.31 2.80
C ASP A 131 -16.00 -25.69 3.71
N TYR A 132 -14.77 -25.33 3.31
CA TYR A 132 -13.55 -25.56 4.08
C TYR A 132 -13.31 -24.49 5.16
N PRO A 133 -12.52 -24.81 6.21
CA PRO A 133 -12.17 -23.84 7.25
C PRO A 133 -11.36 -22.65 6.71
N ARG A 134 -11.76 -21.44 7.08
CA ARG A 134 -11.11 -20.18 6.69
C ARG A 134 -10.55 -19.44 7.90
N PRO A 135 -9.36 -19.80 8.41
CA PRO A 135 -8.83 -19.24 9.65
C PRO A 135 -8.51 -17.75 9.51
N ALA A 136 -8.79 -16.98 10.56
CA ALA A 136 -8.34 -15.60 10.69
C ALA A 136 -6.97 -15.55 11.38
N ILE A 137 -5.93 -15.19 10.64
CA ILE A 137 -4.55 -15.22 11.13
C ILE A 137 -4.18 -13.86 11.71
N ALA A 138 -4.00 -13.81 13.03
CA ALA A 138 -3.51 -12.63 13.74
C ALA A 138 -1.98 -12.68 13.93
N VAL A 139 -1.33 -11.52 13.84
CA VAL A 139 0.09 -11.33 14.15
C VAL A 139 0.28 -10.24 15.19
N SER A 140 1.20 -10.46 16.14
CA SER A 140 1.60 -9.48 17.15
C SER A 140 2.82 -8.63 16.74
N ALA A 141 3.48 -9.02 15.64
CA ALA A 141 4.57 -8.29 15.01
C ALA A 141 4.43 -8.40 13.49
N GLY A 142 4.65 -7.30 12.79
CA GLY A 142 4.44 -7.20 11.34
C GLY A 142 4.56 -5.76 10.86
N PRO A 143 5.76 -5.15 10.97
CA PRO A 143 5.98 -3.74 10.63
C PRO A 143 5.84 -3.46 9.13
N ASP A 144 6.10 -4.47 8.31
CA ASP A 144 5.86 -4.48 6.88
C ASP A 144 4.36 -4.35 6.57
N LEU A 145 3.57 -5.34 6.97
CA LEU A 145 2.13 -5.35 6.76
C LEU A 145 1.45 -4.11 7.34
N ALA A 146 1.79 -3.76 8.59
CA ALA A 146 1.19 -2.60 9.24
C ALA A 146 1.59 -1.27 8.59
N GLY A 147 2.81 -1.19 8.03
CA GLY A 147 3.28 -0.04 7.26
C GLY A 147 2.48 0.16 5.98
N GLU A 148 2.26 -0.89 5.19
CA GLU A 148 1.48 -0.82 3.96
C GLU A 148 -0.01 -0.58 4.24
N MET A 149 -0.60 -1.23 5.25
CA MET A 149 -1.97 -0.93 5.66
C MET A 149 -2.13 0.53 6.11
N ALA A 150 -1.14 1.09 6.81
CA ALA A 150 -1.15 2.51 7.16
C ALA A 150 -1.04 3.41 5.92
N ALA A 151 -0.19 3.07 4.95
CA ALA A 151 -0.08 3.79 3.68
C ALA A 151 -1.40 3.77 2.91
N ALA A 152 -2.08 2.62 2.83
CA ALA A 152 -3.36 2.45 2.17
C ALA A 152 -4.45 3.35 2.77
N LEU A 153 -4.59 3.31 4.10
CA LEU A 153 -5.57 4.14 4.80
C LEU A 153 -5.24 5.63 4.70
N ALA A 154 -3.96 6.01 4.79
CA ALA A 154 -3.53 7.39 4.65
C ALA A 154 -3.78 7.92 3.23
N ALA A 155 -3.40 7.18 2.19
CA ALA A 155 -3.65 7.56 0.79
C ALA A 155 -5.16 7.68 0.51
N ALA A 156 -5.96 6.69 0.93
CA ALA A 156 -7.41 6.73 0.75
C ALA A 156 -8.06 7.90 1.50
N SER A 157 -7.52 8.29 2.66
CA SER A 157 -8.05 9.44 3.40
C SER A 157 -8.01 10.74 2.60
N ILE A 158 -7.01 10.91 1.72
CA ILE A 158 -6.87 12.05 0.82
C ILE A 158 -7.95 11.99 -0.27
N VAL A 159 -8.21 10.80 -0.83
CA VAL A 159 -9.27 10.58 -1.84
C VAL A 159 -10.65 11.00 -1.31
N PHE A 160 -10.96 10.66 -0.06
CA PHE A 160 -12.26 10.96 0.56
C PHE A 160 -12.31 12.28 1.33
N ARG A 161 -11.24 13.08 1.33
CA ARG A 161 -11.14 14.28 2.17
C ARG A 161 -12.30 15.25 1.94
N ASP A 162 -12.62 15.51 0.67
CA ASP A 162 -13.59 16.53 0.28
C ASP A 162 -15.01 15.94 0.13
N SER A 163 -15.12 14.67 -0.27
CA SER A 163 -16.40 13.98 -0.50
C SER A 163 -17.00 13.33 0.76
N ASN A 164 -16.16 12.91 1.72
CA ASN A 164 -16.59 12.29 2.97
C ASN A 164 -15.57 12.53 4.09
N ALA A 165 -15.55 13.75 4.62
CA ALA A 165 -14.58 14.17 5.64
C ALA A 165 -14.63 13.32 6.93
N ALA A 166 -15.81 12.78 7.30
CA ALA A 166 -15.93 11.91 8.47
C ALA A 166 -15.22 10.56 8.25
N TYR A 167 -15.38 9.97 7.07
CA TYR A 167 -14.67 8.75 6.69
C TYR A 167 -13.16 8.99 6.54
N SER A 168 -12.77 10.10 5.90
CA SER A 168 -11.36 10.52 5.78
C SER A 168 -10.67 10.59 7.16
N ARG A 169 -11.28 11.25 8.15
CA ARG A 169 -10.75 11.30 9.53
C ARG A 169 -10.63 9.92 10.18
N ARG A 170 -11.59 9.02 9.94
CA ARG A 170 -11.54 7.64 10.43
C ARG A 170 -10.37 6.86 9.82
N LEU A 171 -10.11 7.06 8.52
CA LEU A 171 -8.99 6.44 7.83
C LEU A 171 -7.64 6.96 8.36
N VAL A 172 -7.48 8.28 8.53
CA VAL A 172 -6.27 8.87 9.14
C VAL A 172 -5.99 8.28 10.51
N ARG A 173 -7.00 8.25 11.40
CA ARG A 173 -6.85 7.65 12.74
C ARG A 173 -6.42 6.19 12.68
N GLY A 174 -7.00 5.41 11.77
CA GLY A 174 -6.61 4.02 11.55
C GLY A 174 -5.16 3.89 11.08
N ALA A 175 -4.74 4.74 10.14
CA ALA A 175 -3.38 4.79 9.62
C ALA A 175 -2.36 5.12 10.73
N GLU A 176 -2.65 6.11 11.57
CA GLU A 176 -1.79 6.48 12.70
C GLU A 176 -1.67 5.37 13.75
N THR A 177 -2.75 4.63 14.01
CA THR A 177 -2.73 3.48 14.93
C THR A 177 -1.89 2.33 14.37
N LEU A 178 -2.06 1.98 13.10
CA LEU A 178 -1.26 0.94 12.44
C LEU A 178 0.21 1.32 12.33
N PHE A 179 0.51 2.58 11.98
CA PHE A 179 1.89 3.01 11.85
C PHE A 179 2.61 3.06 13.20
N ARG A 180 1.90 3.36 14.30
CA ARG A 180 2.44 3.19 15.65
C ARG A 180 2.74 1.74 15.99
N PHE A 181 1.86 0.80 15.63
CA PHE A 181 2.13 -0.63 15.75
C PHE A 181 3.35 -1.05 14.91
N ALA A 182 3.47 -0.56 13.67
CA ALA A 182 4.60 -0.84 12.79
C ALA A 182 5.93 -0.32 13.36
N ARG A 183 5.91 0.83 14.03
CA ARG A 183 7.11 1.50 14.55
C ARG A 183 7.51 1.07 15.97
N ASP A 184 6.71 0.22 16.61
CA ASP A 184 7.01 -0.34 17.92
C ASP A 184 8.32 -1.15 17.88
N GLN A 185 9.26 -0.81 18.77
CA GLN A 185 10.57 -1.44 18.81
C GLN A 185 10.50 -2.92 19.22
N GLY A 186 9.49 -3.31 20.00
CA GLY A 186 9.23 -4.69 20.41
C GLY A 186 8.62 -5.57 19.32
N ARG A 187 8.21 -4.99 18.18
CA ARG A 187 7.46 -5.66 17.11
C ARG A 187 8.23 -5.77 15.79
N ARG A 188 9.57 -5.70 15.83
CA ARG A 188 10.46 -5.70 14.64
C ARG A 188 10.71 -7.10 14.05
N ARG A 189 9.63 -7.82 13.77
CA ARG A 189 9.65 -9.10 13.07
C ARG A 189 8.65 -9.05 11.93
N SER A 190 9.07 -9.48 10.75
CA SER A 190 8.19 -9.56 9.58
C SER A 190 6.91 -10.36 9.89
N TYR A 191 5.79 -9.92 9.31
CA TYR A 191 4.47 -10.49 9.55
C TYR A 191 4.35 -11.96 9.11
N CYS A 192 5.07 -12.35 8.06
CA CYS A 192 5.03 -13.70 7.52
C CYS A 192 5.87 -14.68 8.35
N ARG A 193 6.88 -14.21 9.09
CA ARG A 193 7.94 -15.07 9.64
C ARG A 193 7.42 -16.23 10.52
N GLY A 194 7.70 -17.45 10.11
CA GLY A 194 7.31 -18.71 10.73
C GLY A 194 5.85 -19.11 10.49
N ASN A 195 5.12 -18.41 9.60
CA ASN A 195 3.71 -18.68 9.33
C ASN A 195 3.53 -19.52 8.05
N PRO A 196 3.08 -20.78 8.16
CA PRO A 196 2.98 -21.70 7.03
C PRO A 196 1.89 -21.33 6.01
N PHE A 197 0.97 -20.44 6.36
CA PHE A 197 -0.08 -19.95 5.45
C PHE A 197 0.32 -18.68 4.70
N ILE A 198 1.43 -18.03 5.09
CA ILE A 198 1.85 -16.73 4.55
C ILE A 198 3.19 -16.83 3.84
N GLU A 199 4.22 -17.38 4.49
CA GLU A 199 5.59 -17.43 3.95
C GLU A 199 5.69 -18.05 2.55
N PRO A 200 4.93 -19.10 2.21
CA PRO A 200 5.00 -19.67 0.86
C PRO A 200 4.47 -18.77 -0.25
N TYR A 201 3.69 -17.74 0.09
CA TYR A 201 2.95 -16.93 -0.87
C TYR A 201 3.47 -15.49 -0.91
N TYR A 202 3.18 -14.72 0.13
CA TYR A 202 3.54 -13.29 0.22
C TYR A 202 4.62 -13.07 1.28
N ASN A 203 5.79 -13.68 1.08
CA ASN A 203 6.93 -13.50 1.97
C ASN A 203 7.49 -12.07 1.87
N SER A 204 7.55 -11.36 2.99
CA SER A 204 8.14 -10.03 3.02
C SER A 204 9.68 -10.10 3.08
N THR A 205 10.35 -9.29 2.27
CA THR A 205 11.82 -9.20 2.26
C THR A 205 12.36 -8.11 3.18
N GLY A 206 11.51 -7.21 3.67
CA GLY A 206 11.90 -6.08 4.50
C GLY A 206 10.73 -5.21 4.94
N TYR A 207 11.01 -4.25 5.82
CA TYR A 207 10.00 -3.31 6.34
C TYR A 207 10.51 -1.86 6.42
N TYR A 208 11.76 -1.61 6.03
CA TYR A 208 12.35 -0.26 6.11
C TYR A 208 11.84 0.64 5.00
N ASP A 209 11.57 0.07 3.83
CA ASP A 209 10.86 0.73 2.74
C ASP A 209 9.40 1.00 3.13
N GLU A 210 8.75 0.08 3.86
CA GLU A 210 7.39 0.30 4.41
C GLU A 210 7.32 1.45 5.42
N TYR A 211 8.36 1.62 6.25
CA TYR A 211 8.46 2.80 7.11
C TYR A 211 8.57 4.09 6.30
N MET A 212 9.34 4.08 5.20
CA MET A 212 9.51 5.25 4.34
C MET A 212 8.21 5.56 3.59
N TRP A 213 7.55 4.54 3.07
CA TRP A 213 6.28 4.61 2.34
C TRP A 213 5.12 5.07 3.22
N GLY A 214 4.89 4.40 4.35
CA GLY A 214 3.84 4.76 5.29
C GLY A 214 4.02 6.15 5.89
N ALA A 215 5.26 6.54 6.24
CA ALA A 215 5.55 7.89 6.69
C ALA A 215 5.27 8.94 5.61
N THR A 216 5.62 8.66 4.35
CA THR A 216 5.37 9.57 3.23
C THR A 216 3.86 9.81 3.04
N TRP A 217 3.05 8.75 3.04
CA TRP A 217 1.60 8.89 2.92
C TRP A 217 0.93 9.55 4.12
N LEU A 218 1.37 9.22 5.34
CA LEU A 218 0.88 9.89 6.55
C LEU A 218 1.22 11.38 6.55
N TYR A 219 2.39 11.77 6.07
CA TYR A 219 2.73 13.17 5.87
C TYR A 219 1.75 13.84 4.89
N TYR A 220 1.50 13.25 3.72
CA TYR A 220 0.54 13.82 2.76
C TYR A 220 -0.89 13.89 3.30
N ALA A 221 -1.30 12.93 4.12
CA ALA A 221 -2.64 12.91 4.70
C ALA A 221 -2.84 13.91 5.84
N THR A 222 -1.80 14.18 6.63
CA THR A 222 -1.91 14.93 7.91
C THR A 222 -1.20 16.28 7.93
N GLY A 223 -0.20 16.48 7.06
CA GLY A 223 0.72 17.61 7.14
C GLY A 223 1.69 17.56 8.33
N ASN A 224 1.71 16.46 9.10
CA ASN A 224 2.55 16.36 10.30
C ASN A 224 4.03 16.09 9.93
N ASN A 225 4.88 17.09 10.17
CA ASN A 225 6.31 17.06 9.84
C ASN A 225 7.12 15.96 10.57
N THR A 226 6.59 15.34 11.62
CA THR A 226 7.25 14.18 12.26
C THR A 226 7.35 13.01 11.29
N TYR A 227 6.34 12.81 10.43
CA TYR A 227 6.36 11.77 9.40
C TYR A 227 7.34 12.10 8.28
N LEU A 228 7.39 13.35 7.82
CA LEU A 228 8.39 13.79 6.85
C LEU A 228 9.81 13.59 7.39
N SER A 229 10.05 13.98 8.65
CA SER A 229 11.35 13.80 9.32
C SER A 229 11.76 12.33 9.42
N LEU A 230 10.79 11.42 9.57
CA LEU A 230 11.04 9.99 9.52
C LEU A 230 11.33 9.51 8.09
N ALA A 231 10.53 9.91 7.10
CA ALA A 231 10.70 9.53 5.69
C ALA A 231 12.06 10.00 5.11
N THR A 232 12.60 11.11 5.63
CA THR A 232 13.93 11.62 5.30
C THR A 232 15.00 11.24 6.33
N ASN A 233 14.72 10.31 7.24
CA ASN A 233 15.74 9.86 8.20
C ASN A 233 16.79 9.01 7.48
N ARG A 234 18.07 9.36 7.60
CA ARG A 234 19.21 8.66 6.95
C ARG A 234 19.26 7.15 7.22
N GLY A 235 18.73 6.68 8.34
CA GLY A 235 18.68 5.27 8.68
C GLY A 235 17.75 4.44 7.80
N LEU A 236 16.63 5.00 7.32
CA LEU A 236 15.68 4.25 6.50
C LEU A 236 16.26 3.82 5.14
N PRO A 237 16.77 4.72 4.28
CA PRO A 237 17.35 4.32 3.00
C PRO A 237 18.63 3.50 3.15
N LYS A 238 19.39 3.72 4.23
CA LYS A 238 20.55 2.88 4.54
C LYS A 238 20.14 1.42 4.79
N ASN A 239 19.14 1.20 5.65
CA ASN A 239 18.72 -0.15 6.03
C ASN A 239 17.88 -0.84 4.96
N SER A 240 17.17 -0.09 4.12
CA SER A 240 16.45 -0.59 2.94
C SER A 240 17.32 -0.68 1.69
N ARG A 241 18.61 -0.31 1.75
CA ARG A 241 19.55 -0.37 0.62
C ARG A 241 19.13 0.46 -0.60
N ALA A 242 18.36 1.54 -0.38
CA ALA A 242 17.76 2.38 -1.42
C ALA A 242 18.75 2.96 -2.45
N PHE A 243 20.03 3.07 -2.09
CA PHE A 243 21.07 3.69 -2.91
C PHE A 243 22.10 2.69 -3.48
N LEU A 244 21.90 1.38 -3.33
CA LEU A 244 22.88 0.37 -3.76
C LEU A 244 22.77 -0.04 -5.24
N GLY A 245 21.92 0.62 -6.04
CA GLY A 245 21.80 0.33 -7.48
C GLY A 245 21.35 -1.12 -7.79
N ILE A 246 20.62 -1.76 -6.88
CA ILE A 246 20.13 -3.12 -7.03
C ILE A 246 18.92 -3.10 -7.97
N PRO A 247 18.94 -3.82 -9.11
CA PRO A 247 17.85 -3.78 -10.10
C PRO A 247 16.47 -4.11 -9.52
N ASP A 248 16.37 -5.14 -8.69
CA ASP A 248 15.09 -5.55 -8.08
C ASP A 248 14.49 -4.46 -7.17
N LEU A 249 15.33 -3.60 -6.59
CA LEU A 249 14.89 -2.47 -5.76
C LEU A 249 14.47 -1.25 -6.58
N SER A 250 14.65 -1.27 -7.91
CA SER A 250 14.28 -0.16 -8.81
C SER A 250 12.84 -0.24 -9.32
N VAL A 251 12.16 -1.38 -9.13
CA VAL A 251 10.77 -1.61 -9.57
C VAL A 251 9.83 -1.63 -8.37
N PRO A 252 8.75 -0.82 -8.35
CA PRO A 252 7.76 -0.89 -7.28
C PRO A 252 6.97 -2.19 -7.39
N SER A 253 6.74 -2.86 -6.26
CA SER A 253 5.93 -4.07 -6.16
C SER A 253 5.17 -4.07 -4.84
N TRP A 254 4.38 -5.11 -4.55
CA TRP A 254 3.76 -5.27 -3.23
C TRP A 254 4.78 -5.49 -2.10
N ASP A 255 6.03 -5.85 -2.40
CA ASP A 255 7.10 -6.13 -1.42
C ASP A 255 8.20 -5.04 -1.40
N ASN A 256 8.26 -4.19 -2.44
CA ASN A 256 9.27 -3.12 -2.54
C ASN A 256 8.61 -1.76 -2.83
N LYS A 257 8.66 -0.85 -1.85
CA LYS A 257 8.12 0.52 -1.98
C LYS A 257 9.14 1.59 -2.29
N LEU A 258 10.42 1.24 -2.35
CA LEU A 258 11.51 2.20 -2.51
C LEU A 258 11.35 3.16 -3.69
N PRO A 259 11.16 2.69 -4.94
CA PRO A 259 11.12 3.60 -6.08
C PRO A 259 9.87 4.49 -6.06
N ALA A 260 8.74 3.98 -5.58
CA ALA A 260 7.51 4.75 -5.42
C ALA A 260 7.62 5.83 -4.33
N ALA A 261 8.14 5.46 -3.15
CA ALA A 261 8.35 6.39 -2.05
C ALA A 261 9.38 7.48 -2.40
N MET A 262 10.49 7.11 -3.06
CA MET A 262 11.48 8.08 -3.54
C MET A 262 10.90 9.01 -4.61
N LEU A 263 10.03 8.53 -5.50
CA LEU A 263 9.35 9.37 -6.49
C LEU A 263 8.44 10.40 -5.82
N LEU A 264 7.64 9.99 -4.84
CA LEU A 264 6.79 10.89 -4.06
C LEU A 264 7.60 11.96 -3.30
N LEU A 265 8.72 11.58 -2.68
CA LEU A 265 9.59 12.52 -1.98
C LEU A 265 10.36 13.42 -2.95
N THR A 266 10.66 12.92 -4.15
CA THR A 266 11.23 13.71 -5.24
C THR A 266 10.26 14.80 -5.71
N ARG A 267 8.98 14.46 -5.86
CA ARG A 267 7.91 15.44 -6.14
C ARG A 267 7.87 16.51 -5.07
N PHE A 268 7.86 16.11 -3.80
CA PHE A 268 7.87 17.03 -2.67
C PHE A 268 9.04 18.03 -2.73
N ARG A 269 10.24 17.54 -3.06
CA ARG A 269 11.42 18.39 -3.29
C ARG A 269 11.17 19.43 -4.39
N ILE A 270 10.72 18.99 -5.56
CA ILE A 270 10.60 19.83 -6.76
C ILE A 270 9.56 20.94 -6.54
N PHE A 271 8.40 20.61 -5.97
CA PHE A 271 7.28 21.54 -5.88
C PHE A 271 7.27 22.37 -4.61
N LEU A 272 7.73 21.82 -3.47
CA LEU A 272 7.61 22.50 -2.17
C LEU A 272 8.95 22.95 -1.58
N SER A 273 10.09 22.40 -2.03
CA SER A 273 11.43 22.85 -1.65
C SER A 273 11.59 23.20 -0.15
N PRO A 274 11.33 22.26 0.76
CA PRO A 274 11.18 22.52 2.20
C PRO A 274 12.49 22.94 2.93
N GLY A 275 13.63 22.94 2.24
CA GLY A 275 14.94 23.30 2.80
C GLY A 275 15.45 22.34 3.89
N TYR A 276 16.30 22.86 4.78
CA TYR A 276 16.85 22.14 5.92
C TYR A 276 15.76 21.72 6.94
N PRO A 277 15.81 20.52 7.54
CA PRO A 277 16.87 19.49 7.45
C PRO A 277 16.64 18.43 6.36
N TYR A 278 15.63 18.60 5.51
CA TYR A 278 15.15 17.55 4.60
C TYR A 278 15.92 17.51 3.28
N GLU A 279 16.43 18.66 2.85
CA GLU A 279 16.96 18.89 1.50
C GLU A 279 18.00 17.87 1.05
N ASP A 280 18.98 17.52 1.89
CA ASP A 280 20.04 16.58 1.55
C ASP A 280 19.48 15.21 1.13
N MET A 281 18.54 14.68 1.91
CA MET A 281 17.95 13.37 1.66
C MET A 281 17.00 13.41 0.46
N LEU A 282 16.22 14.48 0.34
CA LEU A 282 15.37 14.69 -0.82
C LEU A 282 16.18 14.79 -2.12
N ARG A 283 17.36 15.42 -2.09
CA ARG A 283 18.31 15.47 -3.23
C ARG A 283 18.80 14.07 -3.59
N MET A 284 19.12 13.23 -2.60
CA MET A 284 19.53 11.85 -2.85
C MET A 284 18.40 11.02 -3.50
N TYR A 285 17.18 11.12 -2.98
CA TYR A 285 16.01 10.44 -3.57
C TYR A 285 15.77 10.90 -5.01
N HIS A 286 15.87 12.21 -5.27
CA HIS A 286 15.76 12.77 -6.61
C HIS A 286 16.81 12.19 -7.57
N ASN A 287 18.08 12.12 -7.15
CA ASN A 287 19.16 11.57 -7.98
C ASN A 287 18.91 10.11 -8.34
N VAL A 288 18.52 9.28 -7.37
CA VAL A 288 18.25 7.84 -7.62
C VAL A 288 17.01 7.66 -8.49
N THR A 289 15.96 8.46 -8.25
CA THR A 289 14.75 8.44 -9.08
C THR A 289 15.08 8.81 -10.52
N ALA A 290 15.89 9.85 -10.75
CA ALA A 290 16.32 10.25 -12.08
C ALA A 290 17.14 9.15 -12.78
N LEU A 291 18.09 8.54 -12.09
CA LEU A 291 18.89 7.43 -12.62
C LEU A 291 18.02 6.22 -12.99
N ASN A 292 17.09 5.84 -12.11
CA ASN A 292 16.15 4.75 -12.36
C ASN A 292 15.25 5.06 -13.56
N MET A 293 14.70 6.27 -13.67
CA MET A 293 13.87 6.63 -14.83
C MET A 293 14.67 6.58 -16.14
N CYS A 294 15.92 7.04 -16.12
CA CYS A 294 16.75 7.09 -17.32
C CYS A 294 17.27 5.71 -17.76
N SER A 295 17.33 4.71 -16.89
CA SER A 295 17.68 3.34 -17.30
C SER A 295 16.58 2.67 -18.13
N TYR A 296 15.33 3.14 -18.04
CA TYR A 296 14.19 2.64 -18.83
C TYR A 296 13.93 3.43 -20.12
N LEU A 297 14.55 4.60 -20.31
CA LEU A 297 14.38 5.37 -21.53
C LEU A 297 15.22 4.73 -22.65
N PRO A 298 14.63 4.48 -23.84
CA PRO A 298 15.40 4.02 -24.98
C PRO A 298 16.49 5.03 -25.30
N GLN A 299 17.71 4.54 -25.54
CA GLN A 299 18.79 5.40 -26.02
C GLN A 299 18.52 5.76 -27.48
N PHE A 300 17.78 6.84 -27.69
CA PHE A 300 17.63 7.41 -29.02
C PHE A 300 18.91 8.17 -29.37
N ALA A 301 19.60 7.78 -30.45
CA ALA A 301 20.79 8.45 -30.99
C ALA A 301 20.49 9.83 -31.61
N VAL A 302 19.45 10.50 -31.13
CA VAL A 302 18.94 11.78 -31.65
C VAL A 302 19.51 12.97 -30.87
N PHE A 303 19.98 12.74 -29.64
CA PHE A 303 20.55 13.79 -28.79
C PHE A 303 22.00 13.47 -28.39
N ASN A 304 22.89 14.46 -28.53
CA ASN A 304 24.25 14.37 -28.04
C ASN A 304 24.25 14.41 -26.51
N TRP A 305 24.71 13.33 -25.88
CA TRP A 305 24.93 13.28 -24.44
C TRP A 305 26.13 14.18 -24.09
N THR A 306 25.90 15.20 -23.28
CA THR A 306 27.00 15.98 -22.69
C THR A 306 27.72 15.12 -21.66
N LYS A 307 29.05 14.96 -21.80
CA LYS A 307 29.89 14.35 -20.77
C LYS A 307 29.87 15.22 -19.52
N GLY A 308 29.09 14.82 -18.51
CA GLY A 308 29.15 15.43 -17.19
C GLY A 308 30.54 15.23 -16.56
N THR A 309 31.00 16.20 -15.78
CA THR A 309 32.25 16.14 -15.01
C THR A 309 32.08 15.21 -13.79
N SER A 310 32.12 13.91 -14.08
CA SER A 310 32.23 12.72 -13.22
C SER A 310 31.69 11.59 -14.09
N SER A 311 32.23 10.39 -13.99
CA SER A 311 32.07 9.27 -14.94
C SER A 311 30.66 8.65 -15.05
N THR A 312 29.60 9.45 -14.98
CA THR A 312 28.20 9.08 -15.13
C THR A 312 27.50 10.07 -16.05
N SER A 313 27.09 9.60 -17.24
CA SER A 313 26.22 10.35 -18.16
C SER A 313 24.97 10.82 -17.42
N THR A 314 24.79 12.13 -17.29
CA THR A 314 23.66 12.73 -16.56
C THR A 314 22.50 12.95 -17.53
N CYS A 315 21.41 12.25 -17.29
CA CYS A 315 20.14 12.41 -17.99
C CYS A 315 19.33 13.50 -17.25
N HIS A 316 19.20 14.67 -17.85
CA HIS A 316 18.35 15.73 -17.32
C HIS A 316 16.90 15.47 -17.73
N LEU A 317 16.11 14.89 -16.82
CA LEU A 317 14.65 14.84 -16.95
C LEU A 317 14.06 16.20 -16.60
N SER A 318 13.77 17.02 -17.61
CA SER A 318 12.83 18.13 -17.48
C SER A 318 11.42 17.55 -17.40
N LEU A 319 10.89 17.38 -16.19
CA LEU A 319 9.47 17.05 -16.01
C LEU A 319 8.63 18.22 -16.54
N ILE A 320 7.90 17.98 -17.64
CA ILE A 320 6.92 18.93 -18.17
C ILE A 320 5.82 19.06 -17.11
N SER A 321 5.79 20.22 -16.46
CA SER A 321 4.66 20.67 -15.65
C SER A 321 3.40 20.64 -16.49
N THR A 322 2.49 19.68 -16.22
CA THR A 322 1.10 19.85 -16.62
C THR A 322 0.49 20.86 -15.66
N SER A 323 0.48 22.11 -16.12
CA SER A 323 -0.30 23.25 -15.65
C SER A 323 -1.37 22.92 -14.60
N THR A 324 -1.06 23.14 -13.32
CA THR A 324 -2.06 23.60 -12.37
C THR A 324 -2.22 25.10 -12.62
N ARG A 325 -3.22 25.46 -13.44
CA ARG A 325 -3.73 26.83 -13.47
C ARG A 325 -4.26 27.16 -12.09
N GLU A 326 -3.80 28.31 -11.61
CA GLU A 326 -4.24 29.06 -10.45
C GLU A 326 -5.75 29.04 -10.29
N VAL A 327 -6.21 28.81 -9.06
CA VAL A 327 -7.47 29.37 -8.57
C VAL A 327 -7.11 30.08 -7.28
N ASN A 328 -7.19 31.42 -7.33
CA ASN A 328 -7.12 32.32 -6.19
C ASN A 328 -8.19 32.02 -5.15
#